data_AF-A0A669BTG5-F1
#
_entry.id   AF-A0A669BTG5-F1
#
_cell.length_a   1.000
_cell.length_b   1.000
_cell.length_c   1.000
_cell.angle_alpha   90.00
_cell.angle_beta   90.00
_cell.angle_gamma   90.00
#
_symmetry.space_group_name_H-M   'P 1'
#
loop_
_entity.id
_entity.type
_entity.pdbx_description
1 polymer ?
#
loop_
_entity_poly.entity_id
_entity_poly.type
_entity_poly.pdbx_seq_one_letter_code
_entity_poly.pdbx_strand_id
1 'polypeptide(L)'
;VLACSGHDGLFSSPSSTRCSSSNSAMGDERSLSQQTESVERSMVFLRKEHLSMLHGLHLEILSLQKRCTELQEEEELLEARSLEVENRLAEKECALGEIRKELTQKGALVGVLRANLKQKERHFLEELKSRSHCSTVLNTELQKQTEAAAYLSFQLHAARQKLHQQRMASSRVERSRECVPIEKVMGPAEPTAMPDPALFLHPRRHRARSRHNVAQRQPPLGMEKEEEEDEEGAGGGEGPVEPQDEAARLVSSAAAAAPLRSNAAETQAD
;
A
#
# COMPACT_ATOMS: atom_id res chain seq x y z
N VAL A 1 -18.88 16.11 64.12
CA VAL A 1 -19.85 15.19 64.74
C VAL A 1 -19.04 14.21 65.58
N LEU A 2 -19.47 13.96 66.83
CA LEU A 2 -18.80 13.26 67.96
C LEU A 2 -17.73 14.14 68.67
N ALA A 3 -17.93 14.83 69.80
CA ALA A 3 -18.66 14.62 71.07
C ALA A 3 -18.06 13.55 72.00
N CYS A 4 -17.42 13.99 73.09
CA CYS A 4 -17.19 13.33 74.39
C CYS A 4 -16.74 14.45 75.39
N SER A 5 -17.61 15.00 76.26
CA SER A 5 -17.95 14.53 77.63
C SER A 5 -16.70 14.47 78.54
N GLY A 6 -16.48 15.28 79.59
CA GLY A 6 -17.41 15.80 80.59
C GLY A 6 -17.51 14.80 81.75
N HIS A 7 -16.69 14.95 82.80
CA HIS A 7 -16.82 14.22 84.06
C HIS A 7 -16.49 15.11 85.26
N ASP A 8 -17.55 15.47 85.98
CA ASP A 8 -17.55 15.97 87.35
C ASP A 8 -17.55 14.80 88.36
N GLY A 9 -17.02 15.05 89.56
CA GLY A 9 -17.15 14.20 90.75
C GLY A 9 -15.79 13.94 91.42
N LEU A 10 -15.60 14.03 92.74
CA LEU A 10 -16.51 14.19 93.88
C LEU A 10 -15.69 14.82 95.01
N PHE A 11 -16.31 15.77 95.71
CA PHE A 11 -15.92 16.22 97.04
C PHE A 11 -15.96 15.03 98.02
N SER A 12 -14.87 14.78 98.74
CA SER A 12 -14.91 14.05 100.01
C SER A 12 -13.88 14.65 100.94
N SER A 13 -14.39 15.30 101.99
CA SER A 13 -13.62 15.69 103.17
C SER A 13 -13.12 14.44 103.91
N PRO A 14 -12.03 14.60 104.66
CA PRO A 14 -12.03 14.02 106.00
C PRO A 14 -11.67 15.06 107.07
N SER A 15 -12.43 14.92 108.14
CA SER A 15 -12.34 15.56 109.43
C SER A 15 -11.01 15.34 110.15
N SER A 16 -10.47 16.46 110.65
CA SER A 16 -9.85 16.68 111.96
C SER A 16 -9.31 15.45 112.72
N THR A 17 -8.00 15.35 112.85
CA THR A 17 -7.37 14.80 114.06
C THR A 17 -6.11 15.60 114.36
N ARG A 18 -6.12 16.25 115.53
CA ARG A 18 -5.04 17.07 116.08
C ARG A 18 -4.21 16.16 116.97
N CYS A 19 -2.96 15.90 116.61
CA CYS A 19 -1.94 15.40 117.54
C CYS A 19 -0.66 16.20 117.33
N SER A 20 -0.45 17.17 118.22
CA SER A 20 0.83 17.84 118.40
C SER A 20 1.82 16.83 119.02
N SER A 21 2.94 16.63 118.35
CA SER A 21 4.15 16.05 118.94
C SER A 21 5.35 16.69 118.26
N SER A 22 5.76 17.80 118.87
CA SER A 22 7.03 18.47 118.64
C SER A 22 8.17 17.57 119.13
N ASN A 23 8.98 17.05 118.20
CA ASN A 23 10.46 16.98 118.27
C ASN A 23 11.01 15.96 117.25
N SER A 24 11.26 16.42 116.00
CA SER A 24 12.29 15.86 115.08
C SER A 24 12.64 16.80 113.91
N ALA A 25 12.46 18.12 114.06
CA ALA A 25 12.36 19.08 112.95
C ALA A 25 13.67 19.41 112.18
N MET A 26 14.83 18.86 112.56
CA MET A 26 16.14 19.23 111.97
C MET A 26 16.76 18.16 111.04
N GLY A 27 16.26 16.91 111.08
CA GLY A 27 16.72 15.82 110.20
C GLY A 27 15.91 15.69 108.91
N ASP A 28 14.59 15.91 109.00
CA ASP A 28 13.65 15.77 107.88
C ASP A 28 13.74 16.94 106.88
N GLU A 29 14.11 18.14 107.34
CA GLU A 29 14.22 19.34 106.51
C GLU A 29 15.36 19.25 105.49
N ARG A 30 16.50 18.64 105.88
CA ARG A 30 17.64 18.39 104.98
C ARG A 30 17.31 17.32 103.93
N SER A 31 16.52 16.31 104.29
CA SER A 31 16.07 15.25 103.38
C SER A 31 15.06 15.78 102.36
N LEU A 32 14.09 16.59 102.80
CA LEU A 32 13.14 17.28 101.92
C LEU A 32 13.83 18.25 100.96
N SER A 33 14.82 19.02 101.43
CA SER A 33 15.58 19.93 100.57
C SER A 33 16.36 19.18 99.49
N GLN A 34 17.02 18.07 99.83
CA GLN A 34 17.70 17.22 98.85
C GLN A 34 16.75 16.57 97.83
N GLN A 35 15.58 16.14 98.29
CA GLN A 35 14.54 15.59 97.43
C GLN A 35 13.96 16.66 96.48
N THR A 36 13.79 17.88 96.98
CA THR A 36 13.36 19.03 96.17
C THR A 36 14.40 19.35 95.11
N GLU A 37 15.68 19.47 95.48
CA GLU A 37 16.77 19.68 94.52
C GLU A 37 16.91 18.53 93.49
N SER A 38 16.64 17.28 93.88
CA SER A 38 16.67 16.14 92.97
C SER A 38 15.56 16.23 91.92
N VAL A 39 14.33 16.55 92.36
CA VAL A 39 13.18 16.75 91.47
C VAL A 39 13.39 17.98 90.56
N GLU A 40 13.99 19.05 91.06
CA GLU A 40 14.34 20.21 90.24
C GLU A 40 15.33 19.86 89.14
N ARG A 41 16.40 19.10 89.46
CA ARG A 41 17.36 18.62 88.45
C ARG A 41 16.71 17.69 87.42
N SER A 42 15.84 16.76 87.85
CA SER A 42 15.12 15.88 86.92
C SER A 42 14.15 16.67 86.04
N MET A 43 13.49 17.69 86.58
CA MET A 43 12.58 18.54 85.81
C MET A 43 13.33 19.35 84.75
N VAL A 44 14.49 19.92 85.09
CA VAL A 44 15.35 20.61 84.12
C VAL A 44 15.81 19.66 83.02
N PHE A 45 16.19 18.43 83.39
CA PHE A 45 16.55 17.39 82.44
C PHE A 45 15.39 17.04 81.48
N LEU A 46 14.20 16.73 82.00
CA LEU A 46 13.01 16.46 81.18
C LEU A 46 12.67 17.63 80.26
N ARG A 47 12.75 18.88 80.76
CA ARG A 47 12.51 20.07 79.93
C ARG A 47 13.52 20.19 78.79
N LYS A 48 14.79 19.87 79.05
CA LYS A 48 15.84 19.87 78.01
C LYS A 48 15.58 18.77 76.97
N GLU A 49 15.21 17.57 77.41
CA GLU A 49 14.87 16.47 76.49
C GLU A 49 13.63 16.78 75.65
N HIS A 50 12.56 17.32 76.26
CA HIS A 50 11.37 17.76 75.55
C HIS A 50 11.69 18.83 74.50
N LEU A 51 12.51 19.83 74.84
CA LEU A 51 12.93 20.86 73.88
C LEU A 51 13.74 20.25 72.73
N SER A 52 14.64 19.32 73.02
CA SER A 52 15.43 18.61 72.01
C SER A 52 14.54 17.78 71.07
N MET A 53 13.54 17.09 71.62
CA MET A 53 12.57 16.31 70.86
C MET A 53 11.72 17.22 69.96
N LEU A 54 11.18 18.31 70.50
CA LEU A 54 10.40 19.28 69.73
C LEU A 54 11.21 19.90 68.59
N HIS A 55 12.48 20.23 68.84
CA HIS A 55 13.36 20.74 67.80
C HIS A 55 13.62 19.70 66.70
N GLY A 56 13.90 18.44 67.08
CA GLY A 56 14.08 17.33 66.13
C GLY A 56 12.84 17.11 65.25
N LEU A 57 11.65 17.05 65.87
CA LEU A 57 10.39 16.92 65.14
C LEU A 57 10.12 18.11 64.20
N HIS A 58 10.47 19.33 64.62
CA HIS A 58 10.33 20.50 63.76
C HIS A 58 11.19 20.38 62.50
N LEU A 59 12.44 19.93 62.63
CA LEU A 59 13.32 19.69 61.47
C LEU A 59 12.78 18.57 60.57
N GLU A 60 12.23 17.50 61.15
CA GLU A 60 11.61 16.41 60.40
C GLU A 60 10.39 16.90 59.62
N ILE A 61 9.52 17.70 60.24
CA ILE A 61 8.37 18.32 59.57
C ILE A 61 8.84 19.18 58.39
N LEU A 62 9.85 20.03 58.58
CA LEU A 62 10.40 20.86 57.49
C LEU A 62 10.98 20.01 56.36
N SER A 63 11.70 18.93 56.70
CA SER A 63 12.25 18.00 55.70
C SER A 63 11.16 17.28 54.93
N LEU A 64 10.08 16.85 55.59
CA LEU A 64 8.94 16.20 54.95
C LEU A 64 8.17 17.19 54.08
N GLN A 65 7.96 18.42 54.54
CA GLN A 65 7.34 19.48 53.75
C GLN A 65 8.09 19.73 52.44
N LYS A 66 9.42 19.82 52.52
CA LYS A 66 10.27 19.98 51.33
C LYS A 66 10.14 18.78 50.37
N ARG A 67 10.16 17.56 50.89
CA ARG A 67 10.00 16.36 50.06
C ARG A 67 8.61 16.30 49.41
N CYS A 68 7.57 16.71 50.12
CA CYS A 68 6.22 16.77 49.56
C CYS A 68 6.13 17.78 48.41
N THR A 69 6.79 18.95 48.51
CA THR A 69 6.82 19.91 47.40
C THR A 69 7.59 19.39 46.20
N GLU A 70 8.74 18.73 46.41
CA GLU A 70 9.52 18.13 45.31
C GLU A 70 8.71 17.03 44.59
N LEU A 71 8.03 16.16 45.34
CA LEU A 71 7.18 15.12 44.75
C LEU A 71 5.99 15.69 43.99
N GLN A 72 5.40 16.79 44.47
CA GLN A 72 4.32 17.49 43.79
C GLN A 72 4.78 18.03 42.42
N GLU A 73 5.95 18.67 42.36
CA GLU A 73 6.52 19.17 41.11
C GLU A 73 6.86 18.03 40.13
N GLU A 74 7.38 16.91 40.63
CA GLU A 74 7.64 15.72 39.83
C GLU A 74 6.35 15.11 39.26
N GLU A 75 5.28 15.03 40.06
CA GLU A 75 3.97 14.56 39.63
C GLU A 75 3.42 15.44 38.51
N GLU A 76 3.42 16.76 38.67
CA GLU A 76 2.98 17.71 37.65
C GLU A 76 3.78 17.59 36.33
N LEU A 77 5.11 17.41 36.43
CA LEU A 77 5.96 17.20 35.25
C LEU A 77 5.63 15.88 34.54
N LEU A 78 5.41 14.81 35.31
CA LEU A 78 5.07 13.49 34.77
C LEU A 78 3.68 13.52 34.12
N GLU A 79 2.71 14.20 34.70
CA GLU A 79 1.38 14.42 34.12
C GLU A 79 1.48 15.18 32.79
N ALA A 80 2.23 16.29 32.74
CA ALA A 80 2.47 17.04 31.52
C ALA A 80 3.10 16.16 30.42
N ARG A 81 4.09 15.34 30.79
CA ARG A 81 4.73 14.40 29.86
C ARG A 81 3.78 13.29 29.41
N SER A 82 2.90 12.80 30.28
CA SER A 82 1.87 11.81 29.91
C SER A 82 0.94 12.38 28.86
N LEU A 83 0.43 13.60 29.09
CA LEU A 83 -0.45 14.29 28.15
C LEU A 83 0.23 14.55 26.81
N GLU A 84 1.52 14.92 26.80
CA GLU A 84 2.27 15.08 25.54
C GLU A 84 2.33 13.77 24.75
N VAL A 85 2.66 12.66 25.42
CA VAL A 85 2.74 11.35 24.76
C VAL A 85 1.38 10.89 24.27
N GLU A 86 0.31 11.12 25.02
CA GLU A 86 -1.07 10.83 24.62
C GLU A 86 -1.48 11.63 23.38
N ASN A 87 -1.20 12.93 23.35
CA ASN A 87 -1.46 13.78 22.18
C ASN A 87 -0.70 13.30 20.95
N ARG A 88 0.59 12.99 21.10
CA ARG A 88 1.42 12.45 20.02
C ARG A 88 0.90 11.10 19.53
N LEU A 89 0.39 10.25 20.42
CA LEU A 89 -0.24 8.99 20.04
C LEU A 89 -1.51 9.24 19.22
N ALA A 90 -2.38 10.14 19.69
CA ALA A 90 -3.62 10.51 18.99
C ALA A 90 -3.35 11.07 17.58
N GLU A 91 -2.34 11.93 17.42
CA GLU A 91 -1.92 12.43 16.11
C GLU A 91 -1.50 11.28 15.17
N LYS A 92 -0.71 10.33 15.67
CA LYS A 92 -0.28 9.15 14.90
C LYS A 92 -1.44 8.25 14.54
N GLU A 93 -2.40 8.06 15.44
CA GLU A 93 -3.62 7.29 15.18
C GLU A 93 -4.48 7.95 14.10
N CYS A 94 -4.63 9.28 14.15
CA CYS A 94 -5.31 10.05 13.10
C CYS A 94 -4.62 9.89 11.73
N ALA A 95 -3.31 10.09 11.67
CA ALA A 95 -2.54 9.94 10.43
C ALA A 95 -2.60 8.51 9.86
N LEU A 96 -2.50 7.49 10.72
CA LEU A 96 -2.70 6.09 10.30
C LEU A 96 -4.11 5.85 9.79
N GLY A 97 -5.12 6.48 10.40
CA GLY A 97 -6.50 6.45 9.93
C GLY A 97 -6.68 7.01 8.52
N GLU A 98 -6.04 8.13 8.21
CA GLU A 98 -6.05 8.74 6.87
C GLU A 98 -5.38 7.85 5.83
N ILE A 99 -4.19 7.34 6.12
CA ILE A 99 -3.46 6.44 5.22
C ILE A 99 -4.28 5.16 4.95
N ARG A 100 -4.96 4.62 5.97
CA ARG A 100 -5.86 3.47 5.78
C ARG A 100 -7.02 3.81 4.84
N LYS A 101 -7.66 4.98 5.00
CA LYS A 101 -8.73 5.44 4.09
C LYS A 101 -8.22 5.54 2.64
N GLU A 102 -7.07 6.17 2.43
CA GLU A 102 -6.47 6.26 1.10
C GLU A 102 -6.18 4.88 0.50
N LEU A 103 -5.61 3.97 1.29
CA LEU A 103 -5.30 2.61 0.83
C LEU A 103 -6.58 1.89 0.39
N THR A 104 -7.68 2.05 1.14
CA THR A 104 -8.98 1.46 0.75
C THR A 104 -9.53 2.07 -0.53
N GLN A 105 -9.44 3.39 -0.71
CA GLN A 105 -9.89 4.08 -1.92
C GLN A 105 -9.06 3.66 -3.15
N LYS A 106 -7.73 3.64 -3.02
CA LYS A 106 -6.81 3.18 -4.07
C LYS A 106 -7.07 1.71 -4.41
N GLY A 107 -7.32 0.87 -3.40
CA GLY A 107 -7.72 -0.53 -3.57
C GLY A 107 -9.01 -0.68 -4.38
N ALA A 108 -10.03 0.13 -4.09
CA ALA A 108 -11.28 0.14 -4.84
C ALA A 108 -11.07 0.55 -6.30
N LEU A 109 -10.29 1.60 -6.55
CA LEU A 109 -9.96 2.06 -7.91
C LEU A 109 -9.23 0.98 -8.71
N VAL A 110 -8.22 0.33 -8.11
CA VAL A 110 -7.52 -0.81 -8.74
C VAL A 110 -8.50 -1.95 -9.06
N GLY A 111 -9.47 -2.21 -8.17
CA GLY A 111 -10.55 -3.16 -8.41
C GLY A 111 -11.38 -2.82 -9.65
N VAL A 112 -11.83 -1.56 -9.77
CA VAL A 112 -12.59 -1.07 -10.93
C VAL A 112 -11.77 -1.18 -12.22
N LEU A 113 -10.52 -0.74 -12.21
CA LEU A 113 -9.64 -0.80 -13.39
C LEU A 113 -9.39 -2.25 -13.82
N ARG A 114 -9.15 -3.16 -12.88
CA ARG A 114 -8.99 -4.59 -13.15
C ARG A 114 -10.26 -5.19 -13.76
N ALA A 115 -11.44 -4.83 -13.26
CA ALA A 115 -12.71 -5.27 -13.83
C ALA A 115 -12.91 -4.72 -15.25
N ASN A 116 -12.54 -3.46 -15.51
CA ASN A 116 -12.64 -2.84 -16.83
C ASN A 116 -11.74 -3.53 -17.86
N LEU A 117 -10.49 -3.81 -17.50
CA LEU A 117 -9.55 -4.55 -18.35
C LEU A 117 -10.10 -5.94 -18.68
N LYS A 118 -10.60 -6.68 -17.68
CA LYS A 118 -11.25 -7.98 -17.91
C LYS A 118 -12.48 -7.86 -18.82
N GLN A 119 -13.28 -6.79 -18.69
CA GLN A 119 -14.42 -6.56 -19.56
C GLN A 119 -14.00 -6.30 -21.01
N LYS A 120 -12.95 -5.48 -21.21
CA LYS A 120 -12.38 -5.22 -22.53
C LYS A 120 -11.82 -6.48 -23.17
N GLU A 121 -11.11 -7.31 -22.40
CA GLU A 121 -10.62 -8.61 -22.85
C GLU A 121 -11.76 -9.51 -23.35
N ARG A 122 -12.83 -9.64 -22.55
CA ARG A 122 -14.04 -10.38 -22.97
C ARG A 122 -14.62 -9.85 -24.27
N HIS A 123 -14.75 -8.52 -24.37
CA HIS A 123 -15.31 -7.88 -25.56
C HIS A 123 -14.47 -8.11 -26.82
N PHE A 124 -13.14 -8.00 -26.72
CA PHE A 124 -12.25 -8.27 -27.86
C PHE A 124 -12.31 -9.74 -28.31
N LEU A 125 -12.44 -10.68 -27.37
CA LEU A 125 -12.61 -12.09 -27.71
C LEU A 125 -13.95 -12.36 -28.41
N GLU A 126 -15.03 -11.74 -27.96
CA GLU A 126 -16.34 -11.83 -28.62
C GLU A 126 -16.28 -11.25 -30.05
N GLU A 127 -15.64 -10.10 -30.22
CA GLU A 127 -15.49 -9.47 -31.53
C GLU A 127 -14.62 -10.32 -32.47
N LEU A 128 -13.52 -10.88 -31.96
CA LEU A 128 -12.66 -11.79 -32.72
C LEU A 128 -13.43 -13.03 -33.18
N LYS A 129 -14.21 -13.65 -32.29
CA LYS A 129 -15.07 -14.81 -32.61
C LYS A 129 -16.12 -14.45 -33.67
N SER A 130 -16.78 -13.31 -33.52
CA SER A 130 -17.80 -12.83 -34.47
C SER A 130 -17.21 -12.62 -35.87
N ARG A 131 -16.06 -11.93 -35.95
CA ARG A 131 -15.35 -11.70 -37.22
C ARG A 131 -14.84 -13.00 -37.85
N SER A 132 -14.33 -13.93 -37.04
CA SER A 132 -13.91 -15.26 -37.50
C SER A 132 -15.09 -16.01 -38.12
N HIS A 133 -16.25 -16.04 -37.45
CA HIS A 133 -17.45 -16.67 -37.97
C HIS A 133 -17.90 -16.03 -39.29
N CYS A 134 -17.93 -14.70 -39.37
CA CYS A 134 -18.24 -13.98 -40.61
C CYS A 134 -17.29 -14.34 -41.75
N SER A 135 -15.97 -14.42 -41.46
CA SER A 135 -14.98 -14.85 -42.44
C SER A 135 -15.24 -16.29 -42.92
N THR A 136 -15.62 -17.20 -42.03
CA THR A 136 -16.02 -18.57 -42.42
C THR A 136 -17.22 -18.54 -43.36
N VAL A 137 -18.27 -17.79 -43.04
CA VAL A 137 -19.47 -17.68 -43.88
C VAL A 137 -19.11 -17.14 -45.28
N LEU A 138 -18.34 -16.05 -45.36
CA LEU A 138 -17.92 -15.47 -46.63
C LEU A 138 -17.03 -16.43 -47.44
N ASN A 139 -16.12 -17.17 -46.79
CA ASN A 139 -15.31 -18.18 -47.47
C ASN A 139 -16.18 -19.30 -48.06
N THR A 140 -17.19 -19.77 -47.32
CA THR A 140 -18.12 -20.78 -47.86
C THR A 140 -18.92 -20.24 -49.03
N GLU A 141 -19.31 -18.96 -49.00
CA GLU A 141 -20.04 -18.35 -50.11
C GLU A 141 -19.16 -18.14 -51.35
N LEU A 142 -17.93 -17.70 -51.16
CA LEU A 142 -16.92 -17.62 -52.22
C LEU A 142 -16.64 -18.99 -52.85
N GLN A 143 -16.55 -20.04 -52.03
CA GLN A 143 -16.35 -21.41 -52.52
C GLN A 143 -17.52 -21.86 -53.40
N LYS A 144 -18.77 -21.63 -52.99
CA LYS A 144 -19.95 -21.94 -53.82
C LYS A 144 -19.93 -21.19 -55.15
N GLN A 145 -19.56 -19.91 -55.13
CA GLN A 145 -19.44 -19.12 -56.35
C GLN A 145 -18.34 -19.67 -57.26
N THR A 146 -17.22 -20.10 -56.69
CA THR A 146 -16.09 -20.71 -57.42
C THR A 146 -16.49 -22.04 -58.08
N GLU A 147 -17.22 -22.89 -57.36
CA GLU A 147 -17.75 -24.15 -57.88
C GLU A 147 -18.76 -23.94 -59.00
N ALA A 148 -19.68 -22.98 -58.84
CA ALA A 148 -20.63 -22.61 -59.89
C ALA A 148 -19.92 -22.07 -61.15
N ALA A 149 -18.91 -21.23 -60.98
CA ALA A 149 -18.11 -20.71 -62.08
C ALA A 149 -17.34 -21.82 -62.81
N ALA A 150 -16.75 -22.77 -62.07
CA ALA A 150 -16.07 -23.94 -62.65
C ALA A 150 -17.05 -24.83 -63.43
N TYR A 151 -18.25 -25.05 -62.88
CA TYR A 151 -19.31 -25.82 -63.53
C TYR A 151 -19.75 -25.19 -64.87
N LEU A 152 -20.02 -23.89 -64.89
CA LEU A 152 -20.37 -23.17 -66.12
C LEU A 152 -19.22 -23.18 -67.13
N SER A 153 -17.98 -23.02 -66.64
CA SER A 153 -16.78 -23.12 -67.49
C SER A 153 -16.68 -24.50 -68.15
N PHE A 154 -16.89 -25.57 -67.39
CA PHE A 154 -16.94 -26.94 -67.92
C PHE A 154 -18.04 -27.11 -68.96
N GLN A 155 -19.26 -26.62 -68.70
CA GLN A 155 -20.36 -26.66 -69.67
C GLN A 155 -20.00 -25.91 -70.97
N LEU A 156 -19.41 -24.71 -70.86
CA LEU A 156 -19.00 -23.93 -72.03
C LEU A 156 -17.90 -24.63 -72.83
N HIS A 157 -16.91 -25.22 -72.18
CA HIS A 157 -15.88 -25.99 -72.85
C HIS A 157 -16.46 -27.22 -73.55
N ALA A 158 -17.38 -27.96 -72.90
CA ALA A 158 -18.07 -29.09 -73.52
C ALA A 158 -18.91 -28.66 -74.73
N ALA A 159 -19.66 -27.55 -74.64
CA ALA A 159 -20.43 -26.99 -75.75
C ALA A 159 -19.52 -26.57 -76.91
N ARG A 160 -18.41 -25.87 -76.62
CA ARG A 160 -17.40 -25.50 -77.62
C ARG A 160 -16.79 -26.73 -78.29
N GLN A 161 -16.49 -27.78 -77.53
CA GLN A 161 -15.94 -29.03 -78.05
C GLN A 161 -16.93 -29.74 -78.99
N LYS A 162 -18.20 -29.85 -78.61
CA LYS A 162 -19.26 -30.43 -79.46
C LYS A 162 -19.40 -29.67 -80.78
N LEU A 163 -19.42 -28.33 -80.72
CA LEU A 163 -19.49 -27.48 -81.92
C LEU A 163 -18.24 -27.64 -82.80
N HIS A 164 -17.06 -27.70 -82.21
CA HIS A 164 -15.82 -27.96 -82.94
C HIS A 164 -15.84 -29.33 -83.63
N GLN A 165 -16.30 -30.38 -82.95
CA GLN A 165 -16.46 -31.71 -83.54
C GLN A 165 -17.45 -31.69 -84.71
N GLN A 166 -18.58 -30.98 -84.59
CA GLN A 166 -19.53 -30.81 -85.71
C GLN A 166 -18.89 -30.10 -86.90
N ARG A 167 -18.14 -29.01 -86.69
CA ARG A 167 -17.40 -28.32 -87.76
C ARG A 167 -16.32 -29.20 -88.41
N MET A 168 -15.62 -30.00 -87.63
CA MET A 168 -14.62 -30.92 -88.17
C MET A 168 -15.28 -32.05 -88.96
N ALA A 169 -16.43 -32.57 -88.51
CA ALA A 169 -17.22 -33.55 -89.24
C ALA A 169 -17.80 -32.95 -90.55
N SER A 170 -18.34 -31.73 -90.53
CA SER A 170 -18.81 -31.06 -91.75
C SER A 170 -17.66 -30.79 -92.73
N SER A 171 -16.51 -30.37 -92.23
CA SER A 171 -15.31 -30.16 -93.07
C SER A 171 -14.68 -31.46 -93.58
N ARG A 172 -14.88 -32.60 -92.89
CA ARG A 172 -14.51 -33.94 -93.40
C ARG A 172 -15.49 -34.41 -94.48
N VAL A 173 -16.79 -34.09 -94.36
CA VAL A 173 -17.79 -34.35 -95.41
C VAL A 173 -17.52 -33.47 -96.64
N GLU A 174 -17.19 -32.19 -96.46
CA GLU A 174 -16.72 -31.31 -97.55
C GLU A 174 -15.42 -31.83 -98.18
N ARG A 175 -14.39 -32.18 -97.38
CA ARG A 175 -13.14 -32.75 -97.91
C ARG A 175 -13.30 -34.12 -98.57
N SER A 176 -14.31 -34.91 -98.20
CA SER A 176 -14.64 -36.16 -98.91
C SER A 176 -15.27 -35.93 -100.30
N ARG A 177 -15.75 -34.72 -100.58
CA ARG A 177 -16.16 -34.27 -101.92
C ARG A 177 -15.05 -33.55 -102.68
N GLU A 178 -13.92 -33.29 -102.02
CA GLU A 178 -12.80 -32.51 -102.55
C GLU A 178 -11.49 -33.26 -102.30
N CYS A 179 -11.42 -34.51 -102.77
CA CYS A 179 -10.15 -35.20 -103.01
C CYS A 179 -9.56 -34.73 -104.34
N VAL A 180 -9.11 -33.48 -104.39
CA VAL A 180 -8.06 -33.06 -105.31
C VAL A 180 -6.95 -32.49 -104.44
N PRO A 181 -5.74 -33.07 -104.44
CA PRO A 181 -4.62 -32.44 -103.79
C PRO A 181 -4.31 -31.15 -104.56
N ILE A 182 -4.76 -30.00 -104.06
CA ILE A 182 -4.12 -28.74 -104.42
C ILE A 182 -2.80 -28.72 -103.67
N GLU A 183 -1.77 -29.20 -104.36
CA GLU A 183 -0.38 -28.92 -104.05
C GLU A 183 -0.24 -27.40 -103.95
N LYS A 184 -0.20 -26.89 -102.71
CA LYS A 184 0.17 -25.51 -102.48
C LYS A 184 1.67 -25.43 -102.75
N VAL A 185 2.01 -25.11 -103.99
CA VAL A 185 3.32 -24.53 -104.33
C VAL A 185 3.52 -23.41 -103.33
N MET A 186 4.47 -23.60 -102.40
CA MET A 186 4.95 -22.51 -101.59
C MET A 186 5.57 -21.50 -102.55
N GLY A 187 4.80 -20.47 -102.90
CA GLY A 187 5.38 -19.22 -103.38
C GLY A 187 6.41 -18.73 -102.34
N PRO A 188 7.41 -17.95 -102.77
CA PRO A 188 8.50 -17.52 -101.90
C PRO A 188 7.93 -16.99 -100.60
N ALA A 189 8.42 -17.51 -99.46
CA ALA A 189 8.06 -16.99 -98.15
C ALA A 189 8.34 -15.49 -98.19
N GLU A 190 7.29 -14.68 -98.20
CA GLU A 190 7.41 -13.24 -98.10
C GLU A 190 8.14 -13.00 -96.78
N PRO A 191 9.33 -12.37 -96.80
CA PRO A 191 10.13 -12.22 -95.61
C PRO A 191 9.32 -11.39 -94.62
N THR A 192 8.75 -12.07 -93.62
CA THR A 192 8.25 -11.41 -92.43
C THR A 192 9.36 -10.50 -91.95
N ALA A 193 9.12 -9.19 -91.99
CA ALA A 193 10.07 -8.22 -91.46
C ALA A 193 10.48 -8.70 -90.07
N MET A 194 11.79 -8.85 -89.87
CA MET A 194 12.39 -9.15 -88.58
C MET A 194 11.69 -8.33 -87.49
N PRO A 195 11.26 -8.93 -86.37
CA PRO A 195 10.75 -8.14 -85.27
C PRO A 195 11.86 -7.16 -84.87
N ASP A 196 11.51 -5.88 -84.75
CA ASP A 196 12.46 -4.81 -84.49
C ASP A 196 13.34 -5.15 -83.27
N PRO A 197 14.67 -5.26 -83.43
CA PRO A 197 15.56 -5.56 -82.31
C PRO A 197 15.50 -4.49 -81.20
N ALA A 198 14.91 -3.30 -81.46
CA ALA A 198 14.69 -2.27 -80.45
C ALA A 198 13.73 -2.69 -79.32
N LEU A 199 12.91 -3.73 -79.50
CA LEU A 199 12.07 -4.26 -78.40
C LEU A 199 12.88 -4.98 -77.32
N PHE A 200 14.15 -5.31 -77.58
CA PHE A 200 15.10 -5.83 -76.58
C PHE A 200 15.90 -4.72 -75.88
N LEU A 201 15.74 -3.45 -76.28
CA LEU A 201 16.42 -2.30 -75.68
C LEU A 201 15.54 -1.52 -74.70
N HIS A 202 14.38 -2.05 -74.32
CA HIS A 202 13.61 -1.51 -73.21
C HIS A 202 13.95 -2.27 -71.92
N PRO A 203 14.61 -1.64 -70.94
CA PRO A 203 14.66 -2.21 -69.60
C PRO A 203 13.23 -2.37 -69.11
N ARG A 204 12.83 -3.62 -68.85
CA ARG A 204 11.67 -3.94 -68.02
C ARG A 204 11.82 -3.20 -66.70
N ARG A 205 11.19 -2.03 -66.58
CA ARG A 205 11.09 -1.36 -65.29
C ARG A 205 10.14 -2.18 -64.42
N HIS A 206 10.75 -2.97 -63.54
CA HIS A 206 10.13 -3.37 -62.28
C HIS A 206 9.46 -2.13 -61.67
N ARG A 207 8.13 -2.15 -61.58
CA ARG A 207 7.40 -1.19 -60.77
C ARG A 207 7.66 -1.53 -59.31
N ALA A 208 8.81 -1.10 -58.81
CA ALA A 208 9.09 -1.06 -57.39
C ALA A 208 8.16 -0.01 -56.75
N ARG A 209 7.37 -0.50 -55.82
CA ARG A 209 6.63 0.27 -54.83
C ARG A 209 7.66 1.05 -53.99
N SER A 210 7.68 2.38 -54.10
CA SER A 210 8.10 3.26 -53.00
C SER A 210 7.77 4.72 -53.34
N ARG A 211 6.73 5.24 -52.71
CA ARG A 211 6.61 6.68 -52.42
C ARG A 211 6.20 6.80 -50.96
N HIS A 212 7.19 7.05 -50.12
CA HIS A 212 7.00 7.82 -48.90
C HIS A 212 6.65 9.25 -49.33
N ASN A 213 5.49 9.75 -48.92
CA ASN A 213 5.28 11.17 -48.69
C ASN A 213 5.64 11.40 -47.23
N VAL A 214 6.78 12.06 -46.99
CA VAL A 214 7.05 12.77 -45.74
C VAL A 214 6.38 14.14 -45.90
N ALA A 215 5.18 14.27 -45.34
CA ALA A 215 4.71 15.56 -44.86
C ALA A 215 5.20 15.68 -43.41
N GLN A 216 5.96 16.74 -43.15
CA GLN A 216 6.38 17.15 -41.81
C GLN A 216 5.18 17.46 -40.93
N ARG A 217 5.05 16.77 -39.79
CA ARG A 217 4.74 17.38 -38.49
C ARG A 217 5.28 16.45 -37.38
N GLN A 218 5.92 17.06 -36.39
CA GLN A 218 6.91 16.48 -35.46
C GLN A 218 6.37 15.49 -34.39
N PRO A 219 7.26 14.73 -33.70
CA PRO A 219 7.00 14.02 -32.43
C PRO A 219 7.69 14.72 -31.22
N PRO A 220 7.62 14.20 -29.96
CA PRO A 220 6.52 13.58 -29.19
C PRO A 220 6.44 14.16 -27.73
N LEU A 221 5.88 13.37 -26.79
CA LEU A 221 5.78 13.55 -25.31
C LEU A 221 4.42 14.13 -24.86
N GLY A 222 3.66 13.58 -23.90
CA GLY A 222 3.96 12.57 -22.89
C GLY A 222 3.86 13.19 -21.51
N MET A 223 2.63 13.32 -20.97
CA MET A 223 2.33 13.93 -19.66
C MET A 223 2.79 15.42 -19.64
N GLU A 224 2.24 16.42 -18.95
CA GLU A 224 1.45 16.58 -17.75
C GLU A 224 0.60 17.85 -17.97
N LYS A 225 -0.54 17.92 -17.30
CA LYS A 225 -1.39 19.11 -17.27
C LYS A 225 -0.91 19.93 -16.07
N GLU A 226 -0.21 21.02 -16.32
CA GLU A 226 -0.03 22.09 -15.33
C GLU A 226 -0.42 23.42 -15.97
N GLU A 227 -1.12 24.20 -15.15
CA GLU A 227 -1.89 25.40 -15.45
C GLU A 227 -0.96 26.63 -15.44
N GLU A 228 -1.27 27.63 -16.26
CA GLU A 228 -0.58 28.94 -16.28
C GLU A 228 -0.89 29.74 -15.01
N GLU A 229 0.19 30.27 -14.43
CA GLU A 229 0.44 31.62 -13.90
C GLU A 229 -0.55 32.23 -12.88
N ASP A 230 -0.05 32.50 -11.66
CA ASP A 230 0.12 33.87 -11.16
C ASP A 230 1.07 33.94 -9.94
N GLU A 231 1.97 34.92 -9.99
CA GLU A 231 2.64 35.69 -8.91
C GLU A 231 3.53 35.07 -7.80
N GLU A 232 4.75 35.65 -7.74
CA GLU A 232 5.58 36.04 -6.60
C GLU A 232 5.99 35.05 -5.48
N GLY A 233 7.31 34.91 -5.24
CA GLY A 233 7.81 34.54 -3.91
C GLY A 233 9.15 33.79 -3.82
N ALA A 234 10.25 34.55 -3.83
CA ALA A 234 11.45 34.43 -2.97
C ALA A 234 12.02 33.08 -2.45
N GLY A 235 13.35 32.94 -2.60
CA GLY A 235 14.28 32.26 -1.67
C GLY A 235 14.58 30.79 -2.05
N GLY A 236 15.81 30.35 -2.32
CA GLY A 236 17.08 30.66 -1.67
C GLY A 236 17.44 29.51 -0.71
N GLY A 237 18.43 28.69 -1.04
CA GLY A 237 18.98 27.70 -0.09
C GLY A 237 19.73 26.53 -0.72
N GLU A 238 21.06 26.65 -0.79
CA GLU A 238 22.00 25.56 -1.03
C GLU A 238 22.06 24.58 0.15
N GLY A 239 22.40 23.31 -0.13
CA GLY A 239 22.81 22.35 0.88
C GLY A 239 23.35 21.05 0.26
N PRO A 240 24.64 20.70 0.45
CA PRO A 240 25.26 19.54 -0.19
C PRO A 240 25.13 18.25 0.61
N VAL A 241 25.12 17.13 -0.14
CA VAL A 241 25.07 15.73 0.29
C VAL A 241 26.47 15.24 0.68
N GLU A 242 26.58 14.46 1.75
CA GLU A 242 27.76 13.66 2.14
C GLU A 242 27.27 12.37 2.85
N PRO A 243 28.08 11.30 3.00
CA PRO A 243 27.80 10.00 2.40
C PRO A 243 27.60 8.86 3.43
N GLN A 244 27.31 7.68 2.87
CA GLN A 244 27.28 6.37 3.52
C GLN A 244 28.51 6.09 4.39
N ASP A 245 28.28 5.53 5.58
CA ASP A 245 29.30 4.79 6.31
C ASP A 245 28.75 3.46 6.85
N GLU A 246 29.53 2.42 6.57
CA GLU A 246 29.31 1.01 6.83
C GLU A 246 30.11 0.62 8.08
N ALA A 247 29.48 0.47 9.24
CA ALA A 247 30.11 -0.20 10.39
C ALA A 247 29.10 -0.63 11.45
N ALA A 248 28.80 -1.94 11.52
CA ALA A 248 28.83 -2.75 12.75
C ALA A 248 28.02 -4.05 12.55
N ARG A 249 28.73 -5.09 12.09
CA ARG A 249 28.44 -6.46 12.54
C ARG A 249 28.82 -6.55 14.02
N LEU A 250 27.98 -7.15 14.86
CA LEU A 250 28.26 -8.41 15.58
C LEU A 250 27.21 -8.69 16.69
N VAL A 251 26.61 -9.88 16.56
CA VAL A 251 26.25 -10.84 17.63
C VAL A 251 25.13 -10.46 18.62
N SER A 252 23.98 -11.14 18.46
CA SER A 252 23.45 -12.00 19.53
C SER A 252 22.55 -13.10 18.97
N SER A 253 22.96 -14.32 19.31
CA SER A 253 22.25 -15.59 19.18
C SER A 253 21.06 -15.62 20.14
N ALA A 254 19.91 -16.17 19.71
CA ALA A 254 19.21 -17.23 20.44
C ALA A 254 17.91 -17.68 19.76
N ALA A 255 17.70 -19.00 19.83
CA ALA A 255 16.43 -19.72 19.76
C ALA A 255 15.76 -19.91 18.39
N ALA A 256 16.13 -21.04 17.78
CA ALA A 256 15.23 -21.83 16.96
C ALA A 256 13.96 -22.24 17.75
N ALA A 257 12.79 -21.99 17.18
CA ALA A 257 11.55 -22.67 17.54
C ALA A 257 10.81 -23.03 16.25
N ALA A 258 10.98 -24.27 15.81
CA ALA A 258 10.14 -24.91 14.81
C ALA A 258 8.79 -25.32 15.45
N PRO A 259 7.72 -25.50 14.66
CA PRO A 259 6.35 -25.43 15.14
C PRO A 259 5.86 -26.74 15.77
N LEU A 260 5.06 -26.61 16.81
CA LEU A 260 4.23 -27.68 17.35
C LEU A 260 3.17 -28.09 16.32
N ARG A 261 3.28 -29.33 15.85
CA ARG A 261 2.19 -30.07 15.19
C ARG A 261 1.16 -30.48 16.26
N SER A 262 -0.10 -30.10 16.08
CA SER A 262 -1.23 -30.70 16.79
C SER A 262 -2.08 -31.51 15.81
N ASN A 263 -1.90 -32.82 15.84
CA ASN A 263 -2.87 -33.80 15.34
C ASN A 263 -3.73 -34.25 16.53
N ALA A 264 -5.06 -34.15 16.42
CA ALA A 264 -6.13 -34.84 17.18
C ALA A 264 -7.39 -33.95 17.10
N ALA A 265 -8.62 -34.41 16.86
CA ALA A 265 -9.17 -35.74 16.72
C ALA A 265 -10.51 -35.62 15.96
N GLU A 266 -10.89 -36.70 15.29
CA GLU A 266 -12.27 -37.00 14.90
C GLU A 266 -13.21 -36.83 16.10
N THR A 267 -14.37 -36.19 15.89
CA THR A 267 -15.61 -36.65 16.50
C THR A 267 -16.73 -36.52 15.48
N GLN A 268 -17.28 -37.69 15.18
CA GLN A 268 -18.49 -37.96 14.44
C GLN A 268 -19.67 -37.77 15.42
N ALA A 269 -20.65 -36.94 15.07
CA ALA A 269 -21.98 -36.97 15.67
C ALA A 269 -22.99 -36.25 14.74
N ASP A 270 -23.98 -37.05 14.31
CA ASP A 270 -25.27 -36.75 13.65
C ASP A 270 -25.32 -36.13 12.25
#